data_AF-A0A251Q9Q2-F1
#
_entry.id   AF-A0A251Q9Q2-F1
#
_cell.length_a   1.000
_cell.length_b   1.000
_cell.length_c   1.000
_cell.angle_alpha   90.00
_cell.angle_beta   90.00
_cell.angle_gamma   90.00
#
_symmetry.space_group_name_H-M   'P 1'
#
loop_
_entity.id
_entity.type
_entity.pdbx_description
1 polymer ?
#
loop_
_entity_poly.entity_id
_entity_poly.type
_entity_poly.pdbx_seq_one_letter_code
_entity_poly.pdbx_strand_id
1 'polypeptide(L)'
;MSNQFSSGLELANVLLTSEPLHQSWDAIQNDKQKVNPNAQPTLHINTTQANLTIITFLTSPMSLRGQEGLILSSTLEERNLPDFEFLCNKSNPSFSINEAAIKLFASRFDELRRLKTEISRSNSLVIITGHSMGGCVATLFTLWLLESLNLSKAKRPLCITFGSPLIGDEHLRKCVSQFPTWTSCFLHVASIQDPVPKLFLSPNPTALGTGTQVSAYKPFGTFLLCSDSGCACFEDPDSILVLVAANSQGDQTQYPNVGIQFFDYGQLLERLKLKAFCKDVFELAESDRIPLKASIITQLAAIFGVPKSQALQQQRPNINILIMKMETREYKLAIQKTKTSNAAKKLNDIKVSMVYLEWYKKDSKGREIGYYDMYKNKWNRSDINVEEFKKKLSNYWQDSVEEVENKPQKEGTAFRTRWLMGGTTYRRMMEPLHIAEYYKDKDGKNYREERLKHFILLEKWLKEEEERKVAERIRRGETVEEGPSKSKALNVASSLTDDSCFWAHVEEALILCNQLENGQPSLREQCKQKLIEFEEYVLDALKNFAVTPDIFLKYSSFMAWWKQYNKIVGSSTTQLARIMTDGTYRDYEKGVKVVF
;
A
#
# COMPACT_ATOMS: atom_id res chain seq x y z
N MET A 1 20.91 3.73 -23.49
CA MET A 1 20.34 2.77 -22.52
C MET A 1 21.44 2.44 -21.53
N SER A 2 21.24 2.66 -20.24
CA SER A 2 22.19 2.21 -19.21
C SER A 2 22.39 0.70 -19.35
N ASN A 3 23.62 0.20 -19.21
CA ASN A 3 23.87 -1.25 -19.13
C ASN A 3 23.04 -1.81 -17.97
N GLN A 4 21.97 -2.55 -18.27
CA GLN A 4 21.16 -3.22 -17.27
C GLN A 4 21.79 -4.57 -16.97
N PHE A 5 21.85 -4.94 -15.69
CA PHE A 5 22.41 -6.20 -15.20
C PHE A 5 21.42 -6.82 -14.22
N SER A 6 21.30 -8.15 -14.22
CA SER A 6 20.75 -8.87 -13.07
C SER A 6 21.76 -8.86 -11.94
N SER A 7 21.32 -8.59 -10.70
CA SER A 7 22.17 -8.63 -9.50
C SER A 7 22.05 -9.93 -8.70
N GLY A 8 21.43 -10.96 -9.27
CA GLY A 8 21.09 -12.20 -8.57
C GLY A 8 22.31 -12.99 -8.11
N LEU A 9 23.42 -12.95 -8.85
CA LEU A 9 24.67 -13.64 -8.48
C LEU A 9 25.41 -12.90 -7.37
N GLU A 10 25.51 -11.58 -7.47
CA GLU A 10 26.15 -10.73 -6.48
C GLU A 10 25.42 -10.83 -5.15
N LEU A 11 24.08 -10.78 -5.17
CA LEU A 11 23.26 -10.93 -3.98
C LEU A 11 23.46 -12.32 -3.35
N ALA A 12 23.51 -13.39 -4.15
CA ALA A 12 23.75 -14.73 -3.64
C ALA A 12 25.12 -14.85 -2.95
N ASN A 13 26.17 -14.26 -3.53
CA ASN A 13 27.51 -14.25 -2.92
C ASN A 13 27.54 -13.47 -1.59
N VAL A 14 26.83 -12.34 -1.51
CA VAL A 14 26.68 -11.58 -0.26
C VAL A 14 25.93 -12.43 0.79
N LEU A 15 24.85 -13.12 0.42
CA LEU A 15 24.09 -13.95 1.34
C LEU A 15 24.91 -15.16 1.82
N LEU A 16 25.63 -15.85 0.93
CA LEU A 16 26.49 -16.99 1.28
C LEU A 16 27.60 -16.63 2.28
N THR A 17 28.09 -15.40 2.23
CA THR A 17 29.13 -14.91 3.14
C THR A 17 28.56 -14.25 4.39
N SER A 18 27.24 -14.10 4.49
CA SER A 18 26.57 -13.46 5.62
C SER A 18 26.31 -14.41 6.78
N GLU A 19 26.64 -13.98 8.00
CA GLU A 19 26.39 -14.74 9.23
C GLU A 19 24.91 -15.08 9.48
N PRO A 20 23.91 -14.19 9.23
CA PRO A 20 22.51 -14.50 9.48
C PRO A 20 22.00 -15.77 8.79
N LEU A 21 22.48 -16.07 7.58
CA LEU A 21 22.08 -17.25 6.83
C LEU A 21 22.53 -18.54 7.53
N HIS A 22 23.81 -18.61 7.91
CA HIS A 22 24.40 -19.77 8.58
C HIS A 22 23.86 -19.93 10.01
N GLN A 23 23.76 -18.84 10.77
CA GLN A 23 23.19 -18.86 12.12
C GLN A 23 21.73 -19.36 12.14
N SER A 24 20.95 -19.06 11.10
CA SER A 24 19.58 -19.56 10.97
C SER A 24 19.54 -21.07 10.78
N TRP A 25 20.43 -21.61 9.93
CA TRP A 25 20.52 -23.05 9.71
C TRP A 25 21.07 -23.79 10.94
N ASP A 26 22.08 -23.23 11.60
CA ASP A 26 22.65 -23.80 12.83
C ASP A 26 21.61 -23.87 13.95
N ALA A 27 20.77 -22.83 14.09
CA ALA A 27 19.66 -22.84 15.04
C ALA A 27 18.65 -23.96 14.71
N ILE A 28 18.29 -24.13 13.43
CA ILE A 28 17.43 -25.23 12.96
C ILE A 28 18.04 -26.60 13.30
N GLN A 29 19.33 -26.81 13.02
CA GLN A 29 20.05 -28.06 13.30
C GLN A 29 20.07 -28.38 14.80
N ASN A 30 20.43 -27.40 15.63
CA ASN A 30 20.50 -27.53 17.08
C ASN A 30 19.15 -27.87 17.70
N ASP A 31 18.08 -27.23 17.24
CA ASP A 31 16.74 -27.47 17.78
C ASP A 31 16.13 -28.77 17.26
N LYS A 32 16.48 -29.21 16.05
CA LYS A 32 16.03 -30.48 15.49
C LYS A 32 16.50 -31.67 16.32
N GLN A 33 17.71 -31.62 16.88
CA GLN A 33 18.22 -32.68 17.78
C GLN A 33 17.35 -32.90 19.03
N LYS A 34 16.56 -31.89 19.42
CA LYS A 34 15.66 -31.92 20.57
C LYS A 34 14.26 -32.45 20.22
N VAL A 35 13.94 -32.60 18.93
CA VAL A 35 12.63 -33.06 18.47
C VAL A 35 12.56 -34.59 18.49
N ASN A 36 11.58 -35.14 19.20
CA ASN A 36 11.35 -36.58 19.23
C ASN A 36 10.87 -37.09 17.85
N PRO A 37 11.62 -37.97 17.16
CA PRO A 37 11.26 -38.45 15.83
C PRO A 37 10.00 -39.32 15.80
N ASN A 38 9.59 -39.88 16.94
CA ASN A 38 8.43 -40.78 17.06
C ASN A 38 7.17 -40.06 17.61
N ALA A 39 7.23 -38.75 17.85
CA ALA A 39 6.09 -37.99 18.34
C ALA A 39 5.09 -37.69 17.22
N GLN A 40 3.82 -37.47 17.58
CA GLN A 40 2.82 -36.99 16.63
C GLN A 40 3.25 -35.64 15.99
N PRO A 41 2.81 -35.36 14.73
CA PRO A 41 3.09 -34.11 14.04
C PRO A 41 2.71 -32.90 14.91
N THR A 42 3.73 -32.20 15.39
CA THR A 42 3.57 -31.04 16.27
C THR A 42 4.54 -29.95 15.84
N LEU A 43 4.11 -28.70 16.02
CA LEU A 43 4.95 -27.53 15.83
C LEU A 43 5.79 -27.30 17.10
N HIS A 44 7.10 -27.15 16.90
CA HIS A 44 8.09 -26.77 17.90
C HIS A 44 8.58 -25.36 17.58
N ILE A 45 8.56 -24.50 18.60
CA ILE A 45 8.98 -23.11 18.52
C ILE A 45 10.09 -22.93 19.55
N ASN A 46 11.25 -22.47 19.13
CA ASN A 46 12.31 -22.10 20.07
C ASN A 46 12.79 -20.68 19.76
N THR A 47 13.24 -20.00 20.81
CA THR A 47 13.83 -18.67 20.70
C THR A 47 15.24 -18.73 21.24
N THR A 48 16.22 -18.42 20.39
CA THR A 48 17.61 -18.28 20.78
C THR A 48 17.93 -16.79 20.88
N GLN A 49 18.32 -16.35 22.08
CA GLN A 49 18.73 -14.97 22.34
C GLN A 49 20.25 -14.92 22.53
N ALA A 50 20.94 -14.32 21.56
CA ALA A 50 22.35 -13.95 21.64
C ALA A 50 22.50 -12.48 21.21
N ASN A 51 23.36 -12.17 20.22
CA ASN A 51 23.46 -10.83 19.62
C ASN A 51 22.32 -10.54 18.63
N LEU A 52 21.69 -11.58 18.09
CA LEU A 52 20.46 -11.52 17.30
C LEU A 52 19.43 -12.46 17.94
N THR A 53 18.15 -12.08 17.90
CA THR A 53 17.06 -12.96 18.30
C THR A 53 16.67 -13.82 17.11
N ILE A 54 16.84 -15.14 17.23
CA ILE A 54 16.47 -16.13 16.21
C ILE A 54 15.33 -16.98 16.74
N ILE A 55 14.23 -17.02 15.98
CA ILE A 55 13.05 -17.82 16.29
C ILE A 55 12.97 -18.95 15.28
N THR A 56 13.06 -20.18 15.76
CA THR A 56 13.04 -21.38 14.92
C THR A 56 11.66 -22.02 14.96
N PHE A 57 11.15 -22.38 13.78
CA PHE A 57 9.92 -23.13 13.59
C PHE A 57 10.25 -24.48 12.96
N LEU A 58 9.99 -25.55 13.71
CA LEU A 58 10.23 -26.93 13.28
C LEU A 58 8.97 -27.76 13.43
N THR A 59 8.82 -28.75 12.55
CA THR A 59 7.76 -29.73 12.65
C THR A 59 8.36 -31.09 12.95
N SER A 60 7.74 -31.86 13.84
CA SER A 60 8.03 -33.30 13.94
C SER A 60 7.85 -33.98 12.56
N PRO A 61 8.54 -35.11 12.29
CA PRO A 61 8.39 -35.83 11.04
C PRO A 61 6.90 -36.06 10.70
N MET A 62 6.47 -35.58 9.54
CA MET A 62 5.10 -35.73 9.05
C MET A 62 5.10 -36.09 7.57
N SER A 63 4.08 -36.84 7.14
CA SER A 63 3.87 -37.08 5.70
C SER A 63 3.46 -35.77 5.03
N LEU A 64 4.24 -35.34 4.05
CA LEU A 64 3.93 -34.15 3.24
C LEU A 64 3.00 -34.47 2.07
N ARG A 65 2.80 -35.76 1.75
CA ARG A 65 1.89 -36.19 0.68
C ARG A 65 0.44 -36.01 1.12
N GLY A 66 -0.40 -35.45 0.24
CA GLY A 66 -1.80 -35.13 0.53
C GLY A 66 -1.98 -33.88 1.40
N GLN A 67 -0.91 -33.15 1.69
CA GLN A 67 -0.96 -31.86 2.39
C GLN A 67 -1.01 -30.68 1.40
N GLU A 68 -1.39 -30.92 0.14
CA GLU A 68 -1.46 -29.88 -0.90
C GLU A 68 -2.75 -29.03 -0.83
N GLY A 69 -3.66 -29.37 0.08
CA GLY A 69 -4.96 -28.69 0.24
C GLY A 69 -4.82 -27.19 0.49
N LEU A 70 -5.62 -26.40 -0.24
CA LEU A 70 -5.75 -24.96 -0.08
C LEU A 70 -7.07 -24.64 0.64
N ILE A 71 -7.02 -23.73 1.60
CA ILE A 71 -8.18 -23.18 2.28
C ILE A 71 -8.34 -21.69 1.96
N LEU A 72 -9.58 -21.28 1.70
CA LEU A 72 -9.92 -19.89 1.37
C LEU A 72 -9.92 -19.03 2.63
N SER A 73 -9.32 -17.84 2.56
CA SER A 73 -9.16 -16.92 3.69
C SER A 73 -10.48 -16.56 4.38
N SER A 74 -11.56 -16.36 3.60
CA SER A 74 -12.88 -16.02 4.12
C SER A 74 -13.56 -17.14 4.92
N THR A 75 -13.01 -18.36 4.92
CA THR A 75 -13.55 -19.51 5.67
C THR A 75 -12.76 -19.79 6.95
N LEU A 76 -11.71 -19.00 7.23
CA LEU A 76 -10.84 -19.23 8.40
C LEU A 76 -11.58 -18.94 9.70
N GLU A 77 -12.31 -17.83 9.78
CA GLU A 77 -13.09 -17.45 10.98
C GLU A 77 -14.14 -18.51 11.33
N GLU A 78 -14.92 -18.96 10.34
CA GLU A 78 -15.94 -20.01 10.50
C GLU A 78 -15.35 -21.33 11.03
N ARG A 79 -14.07 -21.57 10.78
CA ARG A 79 -13.35 -22.79 11.20
C ARG A 79 -12.51 -22.59 12.48
N ASN A 80 -12.67 -21.47 13.18
CA ASN A 80 -11.87 -21.10 14.36
C ASN A 80 -10.35 -21.10 14.07
N LEU A 81 -9.96 -20.76 12.85
CA LEU A 81 -8.56 -20.61 12.45
C LEU A 81 -8.14 -19.14 12.52
N PRO A 82 -6.84 -18.85 12.70
CA PRO A 82 -6.35 -17.48 12.77
C PRO A 82 -6.64 -16.69 11.50
N ASP A 83 -7.18 -15.48 11.69
CA ASP A 83 -7.56 -14.58 10.62
C ASP A 83 -6.34 -13.91 9.95
N PHE A 84 -6.36 -13.90 8.62
CA PHE A 84 -5.38 -13.22 7.77
C PHE A 84 -6.06 -12.23 6.77
N GLU A 85 -7.32 -11.87 6.98
CA GLU A 85 -8.06 -10.88 6.17
C GLU A 85 -7.39 -9.50 6.16
N PHE A 86 -6.51 -9.22 7.12
CA PHE A 86 -5.65 -8.03 7.08
C PHE A 86 -4.76 -7.95 5.83
N LEU A 87 -4.57 -9.04 5.08
CA LEU A 87 -3.88 -9.06 3.79
C LEU A 87 -4.80 -8.69 2.61
N CYS A 88 -6.12 -8.82 2.76
CA CYS A 88 -7.10 -8.58 1.71
C CYS A 88 -7.32 -7.07 1.44
N ASN A 89 -7.67 -6.73 0.21
CA ASN A 89 -8.07 -5.39 -0.20
C ASN A 89 -9.25 -5.45 -1.19
N LYS A 90 -9.72 -4.28 -1.65
CA LYS A 90 -10.88 -4.21 -2.57
C LYS A 90 -10.68 -5.00 -3.87
N SER A 91 -9.45 -5.00 -4.42
CA SER A 91 -9.14 -5.71 -5.66
C SER A 91 -8.83 -7.19 -5.46
N ASN A 92 -8.42 -7.60 -4.25
CA ASN A 92 -8.14 -8.99 -3.88
C ASN A 92 -8.82 -9.27 -2.52
N PRO A 93 -10.14 -9.54 -2.53
CA PRO A 93 -10.93 -9.65 -1.30
C PRO A 93 -10.71 -10.97 -0.55
N SER A 94 -10.18 -11.98 -1.21
CA SER A 94 -9.84 -13.27 -0.62
C SER A 94 -8.62 -13.89 -1.31
N PHE A 95 -7.97 -14.83 -0.63
CA PHE A 95 -6.85 -15.61 -1.14
C PHE A 95 -6.86 -17.01 -0.54
N SER A 96 -6.02 -17.91 -1.06
CA SER A 96 -5.92 -19.28 -0.54
C SER A 96 -4.55 -19.56 0.09
N ILE A 97 -4.54 -20.22 1.24
CA ILE A 97 -3.34 -20.65 1.98
C ILE A 97 -3.35 -22.17 2.15
N ASN A 98 -2.17 -22.79 2.25
CA ASN A 98 -2.02 -24.20 2.59
C ASN A 98 -2.71 -24.57 3.92
N GLU A 99 -3.63 -25.54 3.86
CA GLU A 99 -4.46 -25.94 5.00
C GLU A 99 -3.62 -26.56 6.13
N ALA A 100 -2.57 -27.33 5.79
CA ALA A 100 -1.71 -27.96 6.78
C ALA A 100 -0.89 -26.91 7.56
N ALA A 101 -0.35 -25.92 6.86
CA ALA A 101 0.42 -24.82 7.45
C ALA A 101 -0.43 -24.00 8.43
N ILE A 102 -1.67 -23.65 8.05
CA ILE A 102 -2.55 -22.87 8.93
C ILE A 102 -3.04 -23.68 10.15
N LYS A 103 -3.26 -24.99 10.01
CA LYS A 103 -3.59 -25.87 11.15
C LYS A 103 -2.42 -25.98 12.12
N LEU A 104 -1.18 -26.11 11.62
CA LEU A 104 0.03 -26.09 12.46
C LEU A 104 0.17 -24.75 13.19
N PHE A 105 -0.05 -23.63 12.50
CA PHE A 105 -0.04 -22.30 13.10
C PHE A 105 -1.12 -22.17 14.19
N ALA A 106 -2.35 -22.60 13.92
CA ALA A 106 -3.46 -22.58 14.87
C ALA A 106 -3.17 -23.42 16.13
N SER A 107 -2.48 -24.56 15.99
CA SER A 107 -2.17 -25.46 17.11
C SER A 107 -1.31 -24.82 18.22
N ARG A 108 -0.58 -23.73 17.90
CA ARG A 108 0.25 -22.98 18.84
C ARG A 108 -0.14 -21.49 18.92
N PHE A 109 -1.39 -21.16 18.58
CA PHE A 109 -1.82 -19.76 18.43
C PHE A 109 -1.56 -18.89 19.67
N ASP A 110 -1.82 -19.41 20.88
CA ASP A 110 -1.59 -18.67 22.11
C ASP A 110 -0.12 -18.33 22.36
N GLU A 111 0.78 -19.27 22.06
CA GLU A 111 2.22 -19.09 22.18
C GLU A 111 2.73 -18.08 21.14
N LEU A 112 2.29 -18.22 19.88
CA LEU A 112 2.58 -17.27 18.80
C LEU A 112 2.10 -15.86 19.14
N ARG A 113 0.92 -15.72 19.74
CA ARG A 113 0.37 -14.42 20.15
C ARG A 113 1.23 -13.74 21.21
N ARG A 114 1.70 -14.50 22.21
CA ARG A 114 2.63 -13.98 23.22
C ARG A 114 3.93 -13.51 22.58
N LEU A 115 4.50 -14.34 21.70
CA LEU A 115 5.73 -14.06 20.96
C LEU A 115 5.60 -12.82 20.06
N LYS A 116 4.51 -12.68 19.29
CA LYS A 116 4.21 -11.49 18.49
C LYS A 116 4.21 -10.22 19.36
N THR A 117 3.59 -10.30 20.53
CA THR A 117 3.48 -9.14 21.44
C THR A 117 4.84 -8.76 22.05
N GLU A 118 5.68 -9.73 22.38
CA GLU A 118 7.03 -9.51 22.90
C GLU A 118 7.94 -8.83 21.86
N ILE A 119 7.94 -9.35 20.63
CA ILE A 119 8.75 -8.82 19.53
C ILE A 119 8.36 -7.37 19.23
N SER A 120 7.04 -7.10 19.10
CA SER A 120 6.55 -5.76 18.80
C SER A 120 6.89 -4.72 19.87
N ARG A 121 7.19 -5.13 21.11
CA ARG A 121 7.64 -4.23 22.19
C ARG A 121 9.15 -3.97 22.20
N SER A 122 9.96 -4.97 21.85
CA SER A 122 11.43 -4.88 21.99
C SER A 122 12.11 -4.02 20.93
N ASN A 123 11.47 -3.80 19.76
CA ASN A 123 12.05 -3.13 18.59
C ASN A 123 13.44 -3.66 18.17
N SER A 124 13.70 -4.94 18.48
CA SER A 124 14.94 -5.62 18.16
C SER A 124 14.92 -6.16 16.72
N LEU A 125 16.10 -6.41 16.15
CA LEU A 125 16.19 -7.14 14.89
C LEU A 125 15.94 -8.61 15.17
N VAL A 126 14.92 -9.19 14.53
CA VAL A 126 14.52 -10.59 14.73
C VAL A 126 14.65 -11.35 13.42
N ILE A 127 15.25 -12.52 13.49
CA ILE A 127 15.26 -13.51 12.43
C ILE A 127 14.21 -14.58 12.76
N ILE A 128 13.33 -14.82 11.81
CA ILE A 128 12.34 -15.90 11.88
C ILE A 128 12.78 -16.96 10.88
N THR A 129 12.96 -18.20 11.32
CA THR A 129 13.46 -19.26 10.44
C THR A 129 12.73 -20.57 10.64
N GLY A 130 12.77 -21.41 9.62
CA GLY A 130 12.18 -22.74 9.69
C GLY A 130 12.57 -23.59 8.50
N HIS A 131 12.43 -24.90 8.67
CA HIS A 131 12.71 -25.90 7.64
C HIS A 131 11.44 -26.63 7.23
N SER A 132 11.27 -26.92 5.94
CA SER A 132 10.09 -27.62 5.40
C SER A 132 8.79 -26.92 5.83
N MET A 133 7.80 -27.64 6.38
CA MET A 133 6.55 -27.07 6.89
C MET A 133 6.74 -26.08 8.04
N GLY A 134 7.82 -26.21 8.82
CA GLY A 134 8.20 -25.21 9.81
C GLY A 134 8.48 -23.85 9.18
N GLY A 135 9.10 -23.82 7.99
CA GLY A 135 9.30 -22.58 7.24
C GLY A 135 8.00 -22.01 6.63
N CYS A 136 6.99 -22.84 6.34
CA CYS A 136 5.65 -22.32 6.00
C CYS A 136 5.05 -21.58 7.20
N VAL A 137 5.12 -22.16 8.40
CA VAL A 137 4.63 -21.51 9.62
C VAL A 137 5.43 -20.25 9.95
N ALA A 138 6.75 -20.28 9.80
CA ALA A 138 7.63 -19.11 9.92
C ALA A 138 7.20 -17.96 8.98
N THR A 139 6.81 -18.31 7.75
CA THR A 139 6.29 -17.36 6.75
C THR A 139 4.96 -16.76 7.20
N LEU A 140 3.99 -17.58 7.66
CA LEU A 140 2.71 -17.09 8.20
C LEU A 140 2.91 -16.20 9.42
N PHE A 141 3.77 -16.61 10.35
CA PHE A 141 4.08 -15.83 11.53
C PHE A 141 4.71 -14.48 11.18
N THR A 142 5.60 -14.44 10.20
CA THR A 142 6.18 -13.19 9.72
C THR A 142 5.13 -12.27 9.10
N LEU A 143 4.24 -12.79 8.24
CA LEU A 143 3.13 -12.00 7.68
C LEU A 143 2.24 -11.43 8.80
N TRP A 144 1.91 -12.25 9.80
CA TRP A 144 1.11 -11.83 10.95
C TRP A 144 1.83 -10.83 11.85
N LEU A 145 3.15 -10.94 12.00
CA LEU A 145 3.96 -9.98 12.76
C LEU A 145 3.98 -8.61 12.06
N LEU A 146 4.20 -8.61 10.74
CA LEU A 146 4.26 -7.39 9.92
C LEU A 146 2.99 -6.54 10.01
N GLU A 147 1.81 -7.15 10.16
CA GLU A 147 0.54 -6.46 10.43
C GLU A 147 0.65 -5.47 11.60
N SER A 148 1.35 -5.86 12.68
CA SER A 148 1.42 -5.09 13.92
C SER A 148 2.61 -4.12 13.99
N LEU A 149 3.51 -4.16 13.01
CA LEU A 149 4.75 -3.38 13.02
C LEU A 149 4.61 -2.11 12.19
N ASN A 150 4.94 -0.98 12.80
CA ASN A 150 5.17 0.24 12.04
C ASN A 150 6.59 0.22 11.45
N LEU A 151 6.75 -0.30 10.24
CA LEU A 151 8.05 -0.45 9.56
C LEU A 151 8.78 0.88 9.27
N SER A 152 8.14 2.04 9.51
CA SER A 152 8.84 3.34 9.45
C SER A 152 9.64 3.67 10.72
N LYS A 153 9.37 2.96 11.82
CA LYS A 153 10.03 3.14 13.12
C LYS A 153 10.68 1.86 13.62
N ALA A 154 10.09 0.72 13.29
CA ALA A 154 10.54 -0.59 13.75
C ALA A 154 11.63 -1.17 12.85
N LYS A 155 12.55 -1.94 13.42
CA LYS A 155 13.46 -2.79 12.63
C LYS A 155 12.63 -3.88 11.94
N ARG A 156 12.92 -4.12 10.65
CA ARG A 156 12.21 -5.14 9.86
C ARG A 156 12.62 -6.54 10.31
N PRO A 157 11.68 -7.47 10.52
CA PRO A 157 12.03 -8.88 10.69
C PRO A 157 12.61 -9.43 9.37
N LEU A 158 13.45 -10.47 9.48
CA LEU A 158 13.93 -11.23 8.33
C LEU A 158 13.49 -12.69 8.48
N CYS A 159 12.65 -13.15 7.57
CA CYS A 159 12.22 -14.54 7.47
C CYS A 159 13.16 -15.31 6.53
N ILE A 160 13.88 -16.30 7.04
CA ILE A 160 14.79 -17.16 6.27
C ILE A 160 14.27 -18.59 6.35
N THR A 161 13.77 -19.16 5.25
CA THR A 161 13.23 -20.54 5.25
C THR A 161 14.12 -21.47 4.43
N PHE A 162 14.23 -22.73 4.84
CA PHE A 162 15.05 -23.74 4.16
C PHE A 162 14.18 -24.90 3.67
N GLY A 163 14.23 -25.19 2.37
CA GLY A 163 13.51 -26.33 1.80
C GLY A 163 12.00 -26.30 2.03
N SER A 164 11.41 -25.11 2.14
CA SER A 164 9.97 -24.96 2.39
C SER A 164 9.15 -25.08 1.09
N PRO A 165 8.01 -25.77 1.12
CA PRO A 165 7.07 -25.73 0.01
C PRO A 165 6.42 -24.34 -0.11
N LEU A 166 5.84 -24.05 -1.28
CA LEU A 166 5.08 -22.82 -1.48
C LEU A 166 3.81 -22.82 -0.61
N ILE A 167 3.36 -21.63 -0.19
CA ILE A 167 2.36 -21.55 0.89
C ILE A 167 0.96 -21.10 0.46
N GLY A 168 0.81 -20.42 -0.67
CA GLY A 168 -0.52 -19.98 -1.11
C GLY A 168 -0.58 -19.63 -2.58
N ASP A 169 -1.74 -19.10 -2.98
CA ASP A 169 -2.10 -18.90 -4.37
C ASP A 169 -1.64 -17.55 -4.96
N GLU A 170 -2.06 -17.31 -6.20
CA GLU A 170 -1.80 -16.05 -6.90
C GLU A 170 -2.39 -14.83 -6.17
N HIS A 171 -3.53 -14.98 -5.50
CA HIS A 171 -4.13 -13.88 -4.74
C HIS A 171 -3.31 -13.58 -3.49
N LEU A 172 -2.83 -14.60 -2.75
CA LEU A 172 -1.93 -14.38 -1.62
C LEU A 172 -0.66 -13.66 -2.08
N ARG A 173 -0.05 -14.12 -3.18
CA ARG A 173 1.12 -13.47 -3.78
C ARG A 173 0.84 -12.00 -4.08
N LYS A 174 -0.30 -11.68 -4.71
CA LYS A 174 -0.69 -10.30 -5.02
C LYS A 174 -0.85 -9.47 -3.75
N CYS A 175 -1.51 -9.99 -2.72
CA CYS A 175 -1.68 -9.30 -1.43
C CYS A 175 -0.33 -8.95 -0.80
N VAL A 176 0.64 -9.87 -0.80
CA VAL A 176 1.99 -9.61 -0.24
C VAL A 176 2.83 -8.70 -1.15
N SER A 177 2.76 -8.90 -2.47
CA SER A 177 3.59 -8.18 -3.46
C SER A 177 3.19 -6.71 -3.63
N GLN A 178 1.97 -6.33 -3.22
CA GLN A 178 1.57 -4.92 -3.15
C GLN A 178 2.45 -4.10 -2.21
N PHE A 179 3.18 -4.76 -1.31
CA PHE A 179 4.09 -4.13 -0.37
C PHE A 179 5.53 -4.56 -0.59
N PRO A 180 6.31 -3.76 -1.33
CA PRO A 180 7.73 -4.03 -1.51
C PRO A 180 8.48 -4.18 -0.17
N THR A 181 8.07 -3.43 0.86
CA THR A 181 8.64 -3.53 2.21
C THR A 181 8.40 -4.88 2.86
N TRP A 182 7.23 -5.50 2.65
CA TRP A 182 6.92 -6.82 3.21
C TRP A 182 7.61 -7.91 2.41
N THR A 183 7.57 -7.83 1.08
CA THR A 183 8.24 -8.81 0.20
C THR A 183 9.74 -8.86 0.47
N SER A 184 10.36 -7.73 0.82
CA SER A 184 11.78 -7.66 1.22
C SER A 184 12.13 -8.36 2.55
N CYS A 185 11.15 -8.82 3.31
CA CYS A 185 11.36 -9.52 4.58
C CYS A 185 11.50 -11.03 4.41
N PHE A 186 11.37 -11.59 3.19
CA PHE A 186 11.36 -13.03 2.94
C PHE A 186 12.52 -13.48 2.08
N LEU A 187 13.31 -14.41 2.60
CA LEU A 187 14.37 -15.14 1.91
C LEU A 187 14.11 -16.65 1.98
N HIS A 188 13.83 -17.25 0.84
CA HIS A 188 13.57 -18.68 0.70
C HIS A 188 14.79 -19.39 0.10
N VAL A 189 15.47 -20.19 0.92
CA VAL A 189 16.62 -21.00 0.52
C VAL A 189 16.12 -22.35 0.03
N ALA A 190 16.36 -22.68 -1.24
CA ALA A 190 15.88 -23.92 -1.85
C ALA A 190 16.96 -24.54 -2.73
N SER A 191 17.19 -25.84 -2.55
CA SER A 191 18.05 -26.62 -3.43
C SER A 191 17.24 -27.21 -4.58
N ILE A 192 17.77 -27.19 -5.81
CA ILE A 192 17.13 -27.87 -6.94
C ILE A 192 17.19 -29.40 -6.81
N GLN A 193 17.99 -29.93 -5.89
CA GLN A 193 18.03 -31.34 -5.51
C GLN A 193 17.03 -31.69 -4.39
N ASP A 194 16.53 -30.71 -3.65
CA ASP A 194 15.54 -30.93 -2.59
C ASP A 194 14.15 -31.16 -3.21
N PRO A 195 13.46 -32.28 -2.92
CA PRO A 195 12.12 -32.52 -3.41
C PRO A 195 11.04 -31.69 -2.69
N VAL A 196 11.28 -31.21 -1.46
CA VAL A 196 10.25 -30.56 -0.63
C VAL A 196 9.70 -29.26 -1.27
N PRO A 197 10.52 -28.32 -1.76
CA PRO A 197 10.02 -27.12 -2.42
C PRO A 197 9.11 -27.38 -3.64
N LYS A 198 9.19 -28.59 -4.22
CA LYS A 198 8.50 -28.97 -5.46
C LYS A 198 7.14 -29.61 -5.22
N LEU A 199 6.84 -30.02 -3.98
CA LEU A 199 5.70 -30.90 -3.67
C LEU A 199 4.35 -30.37 -4.18
N PHE A 200 4.12 -29.07 -4.09
CA PHE A 200 2.84 -28.46 -4.45
C PHE A 200 2.82 -27.84 -5.85
N LEU A 201 3.83 -28.14 -6.67
CA LEU A 201 3.95 -27.62 -8.04
C LEU A 201 3.22 -28.48 -9.08
N SER A 202 2.90 -29.73 -8.77
CA SER A 202 2.14 -30.60 -9.68
C SER A 202 0.68 -30.11 -9.82
N PRO A 203 0.13 -30.06 -11.04
CA PRO A 203 -1.26 -29.67 -11.25
C PRO A 203 -2.20 -30.73 -10.65
N ASN A 204 -3.06 -30.32 -9.72
CA ASN A 204 -4.13 -31.17 -9.21
C ASN A 204 -5.28 -31.19 -10.24
N PRO A 205 -5.68 -32.35 -10.79
CA PRO A 205 -6.77 -32.47 -11.76
C PRO A 205 -8.14 -32.03 -11.22
N THR A 206 -8.28 -31.87 -9.91
CA THR A 206 -9.56 -31.70 -9.22
C THR A 206 -9.93 -30.24 -8.91
N ALA A 207 -9.08 -29.26 -9.20
CA ALA A 207 -9.30 -27.88 -8.73
C ALA A 207 -9.93 -26.91 -9.75
N LEU A 208 -9.70 -27.06 -11.06
CA LEU A 208 -10.34 -26.19 -12.07
C LEU A 208 -10.54 -26.95 -13.38
N GLY A 209 -11.80 -27.11 -13.81
CA GLY A 209 -12.21 -27.77 -15.05
C GLY A 209 -11.86 -27.04 -16.34
N THR A 210 -10.75 -26.28 -16.37
CA THR A 210 -10.25 -25.60 -17.57
C THR A 210 -8.82 -26.08 -17.83
N GLY A 211 -8.60 -26.67 -19.01
CA GLY A 211 -7.38 -27.37 -19.41
C GLY A 211 -6.11 -26.51 -19.57
N THR A 212 -5.85 -25.58 -18.66
CA THR A 212 -4.60 -24.81 -18.59
C THR A 212 -3.83 -25.25 -17.33
N GLN A 213 -2.77 -26.04 -17.53
CA GLN A 213 -1.98 -26.63 -16.44
C GLN A 213 -1.08 -25.58 -15.76
N VAL A 214 -1.58 -24.97 -14.69
CA VAL A 214 -0.82 -24.01 -13.87
C VAL A 214 -0.91 -24.45 -12.40
N SER A 215 0.23 -24.57 -11.71
CA SER A 215 0.24 -24.83 -10.26
C SER A 215 -0.58 -23.76 -9.54
N ALA A 216 -1.46 -24.21 -8.63
CA ALA A 216 -2.28 -23.34 -7.80
C ALA A 216 -1.43 -22.50 -6.84
N TYR A 217 -0.24 -22.97 -6.48
CA TYR A 217 0.68 -22.29 -5.57
C TYR A 217 1.60 -21.33 -6.32
N LYS A 218 1.90 -20.19 -5.69
CA LYS A 218 2.75 -19.14 -6.25
C LYS A 218 3.84 -18.67 -5.27
N PRO A 219 5.07 -18.45 -5.77
CA PRO A 219 6.14 -17.92 -4.94
C PRO A 219 5.99 -16.41 -4.73
N PHE A 220 6.48 -15.92 -3.59
CA PHE A 220 6.72 -14.51 -3.30
C PHE A 220 8.00 -14.38 -2.47
N GLY A 221 8.54 -13.16 -2.35
CA GLY A 221 9.81 -12.95 -1.66
C GLY A 221 11.02 -13.27 -2.55
N THR A 222 12.20 -13.27 -1.95
CA THR A 222 13.46 -13.57 -2.63
C THR A 222 13.79 -15.04 -2.47
N PHE A 223 14.15 -15.73 -3.55
CA PHE A 223 14.60 -17.12 -3.51
C PHE A 223 16.10 -17.20 -3.75
N LEU A 224 16.85 -17.77 -2.80
CA LEU A 224 18.22 -18.23 -3.02
C LEU A 224 18.14 -19.68 -3.49
N LEU A 225 18.25 -19.88 -4.81
CA LEU A 225 18.27 -21.21 -5.41
C LEU A 225 19.70 -21.73 -5.42
N CYS A 226 19.88 -22.97 -4.96
CA CYS A 226 21.18 -23.62 -4.82
C CYS A 226 21.24 -24.93 -5.60
N SER A 227 22.45 -25.30 -6.01
CA SER A 227 22.78 -26.62 -6.54
C SER A 227 24.22 -26.99 -6.16
N ASP A 228 24.64 -28.20 -6.50
CA ASP A 228 26.06 -28.57 -6.34
C ASP A 228 26.99 -27.71 -7.22
N SER A 229 26.48 -27.10 -8.29
CA SER A 229 27.25 -26.23 -9.19
C SER A 229 27.48 -24.84 -8.60
N GLY A 230 26.47 -24.26 -7.94
CA GLY A 230 26.48 -22.87 -7.51
C GLY A 230 25.13 -22.43 -6.94
N CYS A 231 24.93 -21.12 -6.79
CA CYS A 231 23.65 -20.56 -6.38
C CYS A 231 23.41 -19.17 -6.98
N ALA A 232 22.15 -18.76 -6.99
CA ALA A 232 21.74 -17.44 -7.43
C ALA A 232 20.42 -16.99 -6.77
N CYS A 233 20.24 -15.69 -6.63
CA CYS A 233 19.00 -15.10 -6.13
C CYS A 233 18.03 -14.74 -7.25
N PHE A 234 16.75 -15.03 -7.03
CA PHE A 234 15.65 -14.73 -7.94
C PHE A 234 14.51 -14.06 -7.16
N GLU A 235 13.95 -13.00 -7.73
CA GLU A 235 12.79 -12.29 -7.16
C GLU A 235 11.55 -12.41 -8.06
N ASP A 236 11.72 -12.76 -9.34
CA ASP A 236 10.63 -12.88 -10.29
C ASP A 236 9.83 -14.19 -10.07
N PRO A 237 8.54 -14.12 -9.71
CA PRO A 237 7.77 -15.31 -9.34
C PRO A 237 7.63 -16.36 -10.46
N ASP A 238 7.49 -15.90 -11.70
CA ASP A 238 7.33 -16.80 -12.85
C ASP A 238 8.64 -17.55 -13.12
N SER A 239 9.77 -16.86 -13.04
CA SER A 239 11.10 -17.45 -13.16
C SER A 239 11.38 -18.43 -12.02
N ILE A 240 11.07 -18.07 -10.78
CA ILE A 240 11.20 -18.96 -9.61
C ILE A 240 10.39 -20.24 -9.82
N LEU A 241 9.14 -20.13 -10.26
CA LEU A 241 8.26 -21.29 -10.46
C LEU A 241 8.85 -22.28 -11.47
N VAL A 242 9.38 -21.78 -12.60
CA VAL A 242 10.01 -22.60 -13.63
C VAL A 242 11.29 -23.26 -13.08
N LEU A 243 12.11 -22.51 -12.35
CA LEU A 243 13.41 -22.98 -11.85
C LEU A 243 13.28 -24.02 -10.75
N VAL A 244 12.36 -23.83 -9.80
CA VAL A 244 12.10 -24.83 -8.76
C VAL A 244 11.58 -26.13 -9.38
N ALA A 245 10.83 -26.05 -10.48
CA ALA A 245 10.31 -27.22 -11.21
C ALA A 245 11.33 -27.89 -12.16
N ALA A 246 12.47 -27.27 -12.45
CA ALA A 246 13.34 -27.63 -13.59
C ALA A 246 14.03 -29.02 -13.49
N ASN A 247 14.00 -29.67 -12.32
CA ASN A 247 14.54 -31.01 -12.10
C ASN A 247 13.47 -32.05 -11.69
N SER A 248 12.20 -31.82 -12.04
CA SER A 248 11.12 -32.80 -11.85
C SER A 248 11.18 -33.89 -12.92
N GLN A 249 12.32 -34.59 -13.03
CA GLN A 249 12.45 -35.79 -13.88
C GLN A 249 11.73 -36.94 -13.16
N GLY A 250 10.56 -37.34 -13.68
CA GLY A 250 10.07 -38.72 -13.80
C GLY A 250 9.99 -39.71 -12.61
N ASP A 251 10.57 -39.43 -11.44
CA ASP A 251 10.80 -40.44 -10.39
C ASP A 251 9.77 -40.41 -9.25
N GLN A 252 8.52 -40.01 -9.54
CA GLN A 252 7.42 -40.25 -8.59
C GLN A 252 7.04 -41.74 -8.44
N THR A 253 7.71 -42.65 -9.15
CA THR A 253 7.37 -44.08 -9.18
C THR A 253 8.37 -45.01 -8.50
N GLN A 254 9.48 -44.53 -7.94
CA GLN A 254 10.38 -45.37 -7.14
C GLN A 254 10.55 -44.78 -5.73
N TYR A 255 10.42 -45.64 -4.73
CA TYR A 255 10.33 -45.36 -3.28
C TYR A 255 8.94 -44.97 -2.73
N PRO A 256 7.96 -45.90 -2.77
CA PRO A 256 6.60 -45.68 -2.26
C PRO A 256 6.48 -45.48 -0.74
N ASN A 257 7.55 -45.68 0.05
CA ASN A 257 7.50 -45.80 1.52
C ASN A 257 8.66 -45.14 2.29
N VAL A 258 9.52 -44.34 1.66
CA VAL A 258 10.61 -43.66 2.37
C VAL A 258 10.20 -42.21 2.59
N GLY A 259 9.99 -41.80 3.85
CA GLY A 259 9.73 -40.41 4.19
C GLY A 259 10.78 -39.50 3.54
N ILE A 260 10.36 -38.34 3.02
CA ILE A 260 11.26 -37.43 2.31
C ILE A 260 12.50 -37.18 3.18
N GLN A 261 13.65 -37.63 2.68
CA GLN A 261 14.91 -37.61 3.42
C GLN A 261 15.27 -36.15 3.72
N PHE A 262 15.69 -35.89 4.95
CA PHE A 262 16.12 -34.56 5.37
C PHE A 262 17.27 -34.08 4.49
N PHE A 263 17.08 -32.93 3.83
CA PHE A 263 18.11 -32.31 3.02
C PHE A 263 18.96 -31.39 3.89
N ASP A 264 20.26 -31.68 4.00
CA ASP A 264 21.17 -30.87 4.81
C ASP A 264 21.67 -29.66 4.03
N TYR A 265 21.05 -28.50 4.28
CA TYR A 265 21.45 -27.23 3.68
C TYR A 265 22.81 -26.74 4.21
N GLY A 266 23.28 -27.19 5.36
CA GLY A 266 24.50 -26.67 6.00
C GLY A 266 25.74 -27.02 5.19
N GLN A 267 25.93 -28.31 4.90
CA GLN A 267 27.01 -28.78 4.05
C GLN A 267 26.96 -28.15 2.65
N LEU A 268 25.76 -27.99 2.09
CA LEU A 268 25.59 -27.33 0.80
C LEU A 268 26.07 -25.87 0.85
N LEU A 269 25.63 -25.10 1.83
CA LEU A 269 25.98 -23.70 2.00
C LEU A 269 27.46 -23.50 2.30
N GLU A 270 28.09 -24.37 3.09
CA GLU A 270 29.53 -24.34 3.35
C GLU A 270 30.34 -24.59 2.07
N ARG A 271 29.98 -25.62 1.29
CA ARG A 271 30.63 -25.88 -0.01
C ARG A 271 30.48 -24.71 -0.97
N LEU A 272 29.28 -24.11 -1.01
CA LEU A 272 29.01 -22.94 -1.85
C LEU A 272 29.77 -21.71 -1.38
N LYS A 273 29.88 -21.48 -0.07
CA LYS A 273 30.69 -20.41 0.53
C LYS A 273 32.16 -20.54 0.10
N LEU A 274 32.72 -21.75 0.12
CA LEU A 274 34.08 -21.99 -0.38
C LEU A 274 34.20 -21.73 -1.89
N LYS A 275 33.22 -22.18 -2.69
CA LYS A 275 33.19 -21.94 -4.14
C LYS A 275 33.04 -20.48 -4.52
N ALA A 276 32.36 -19.67 -3.71
CA ALA A 276 32.22 -18.23 -3.97
C ALA A 276 33.57 -17.49 -4.01
N PHE A 277 34.63 -18.05 -3.39
CA PHE A 277 35.99 -17.53 -3.48
C PHE A 277 36.77 -18.02 -4.72
N CYS A 278 36.29 -19.05 -5.41
CA CYS A 278 36.90 -19.63 -6.60
C CYS A 278 36.27 -19.02 -7.87
N LYS A 279 37.09 -18.40 -8.74
CA LYS A 279 36.61 -17.90 -10.04
C LYS A 279 36.61 -19.03 -11.07
N ASP A 280 35.43 -19.57 -11.38
CA ASP A 280 35.25 -20.42 -12.55
C ASP A 280 35.23 -19.57 -13.83
N VAL A 281 35.98 -19.99 -14.85
CA VAL A 281 36.00 -19.32 -16.15
C VAL A 281 34.85 -19.84 -16.99
N PHE A 282 33.88 -18.97 -17.30
CA PHE A 282 32.74 -19.26 -18.16
C PHE A 282 32.80 -18.38 -19.41
N GLU A 283 32.96 -18.99 -20.59
CA GLU A 283 33.00 -18.27 -21.87
C GLU A 283 31.61 -18.20 -22.51
N LEU A 284 31.14 -16.97 -22.75
CA LEU A 284 29.88 -16.68 -23.44
C LEU A 284 30.10 -16.57 -24.96
N ALA A 285 29.14 -17.10 -25.74
CA ALA A 285 29.06 -16.88 -27.17
C ALA A 285 28.92 -15.37 -27.48
N GLU A 286 29.43 -14.92 -28.64
CA GLU A 286 29.48 -13.51 -28.99
C GLU A 286 28.08 -12.84 -29.03
N SER A 287 27.06 -13.56 -29.52
CA SER A 287 25.66 -13.12 -29.52
C SER A 287 25.04 -12.97 -28.13
N ASP A 288 25.67 -13.52 -27.10
CA ASP A 288 25.18 -13.55 -25.73
C ASP A 288 25.90 -12.54 -24.81
N ARG A 289 26.82 -11.73 -25.37
CA ARG A 289 27.59 -10.70 -24.63
C ARG A 289 26.81 -9.41 -24.36
N ILE A 290 25.51 -9.37 -24.66
CA ILE A 290 24.65 -8.26 -24.23
C ILE A 290 24.58 -8.29 -22.70
N PRO A 291 24.93 -7.22 -21.96
CA PRO A 291 25.13 -7.25 -20.51
C PRO A 291 24.01 -7.92 -19.70
N LEU A 292 22.75 -7.59 -19.99
CA LEU A 292 21.59 -8.18 -19.31
C LEU A 292 21.48 -9.68 -19.58
N LYS A 293 21.50 -10.07 -20.87
CA LYS A 293 21.45 -11.46 -21.30
C LYS A 293 22.60 -12.29 -20.72
N ALA A 294 23.82 -11.75 -20.78
CA ALA A 294 25.02 -12.35 -20.21
C ALA A 294 24.85 -12.61 -18.71
N SER A 295 24.35 -11.62 -17.96
CA SER A 295 24.12 -11.76 -16.51
C SER A 295 23.08 -12.85 -16.20
N ILE A 296 21.98 -12.91 -16.96
CA ILE A 296 20.94 -13.93 -16.80
C ILE A 296 21.49 -15.33 -17.14
N ILE A 297 22.23 -15.47 -18.23
CA ILE A 297 22.83 -16.75 -18.63
C ILE A 297 23.80 -17.23 -17.54
N THR A 298 24.65 -16.34 -17.03
CA THR A 298 25.60 -16.67 -15.95
C THR A 298 24.86 -17.10 -14.69
N GLN A 299 23.75 -16.41 -14.37
CA GLN A 299 22.90 -16.72 -13.24
C GLN A 299 22.27 -18.13 -13.36
N LEU A 300 21.77 -18.48 -14.54
CA LEU A 300 21.22 -19.82 -14.81
C LEU A 300 22.31 -20.89 -14.81
N ALA A 301 23.50 -20.59 -15.33
CA ALA A 301 24.64 -21.49 -15.32
C ALA A 301 25.12 -21.81 -13.89
N ALA A 302 24.99 -20.88 -12.94
CA ALA A 302 25.28 -21.16 -11.54
C ALA A 302 24.34 -22.22 -10.95
N ILE A 303 23.08 -22.28 -11.41
CA ILE A 303 22.09 -23.27 -10.95
C ILE A 303 22.25 -24.61 -11.68
N PHE A 304 22.27 -24.59 -13.01
CA PHE A 304 22.27 -25.81 -13.83
C PHE A 304 23.66 -26.35 -14.15
N GLY A 305 24.72 -25.60 -13.84
CA GLY A 305 26.08 -25.87 -14.27
C GLY A 305 26.38 -25.37 -15.69
N VAL A 306 27.68 -25.29 -16.01
CA VAL A 306 28.17 -24.99 -17.36
C VAL A 306 27.99 -26.25 -18.23
N PRO A 307 27.31 -26.19 -19.39
CA PRO A 307 27.13 -27.36 -20.24
C PRO A 307 28.48 -27.86 -20.78
N LYS A 308 29.00 -28.97 -20.23
CA LYS A 308 30.24 -29.59 -20.72
C LYS A 308 30.02 -30.68 -21.79
N SER A 309 28.77 -31.07 -22.09
CA SER A 309 28.48 -32.12 -23.08
C SER A 309 27.09 -31.99 -23.72
N GLN A 310 26.91 -32.60 -24.89
CA GLN A 310 25.71 -32.58 -25.75
C GLN A 310 24.38 -32.99 -25.06
N ALA A 311 24.40 -33.56 -23.86
CA ALA A 311 23.20 -34.01 -23.15
C ALA A 311 22.26 -32.87 -22.70
N LEU A 312 22.77 -31.68 -22.38
CA LEU A 312 21.95 -30.50 -22.07
C LEU A 312 21.40 -29.79 -23.32
N GLN A 313 21.78 -30.22 -24.54
CA GLN A 313 21.23 -29.63 -25.77
C GLN A 313 19.73 -29.92 -25.95
N GLN A 314 19.19 -30.98 -25.33
CA GLN A 314 17.78 -31.33 -25.45
C GLN A 314 16.82 -30.43 -24.63
N GLN A 315 17.32 -29.70 -23.62
CA GLN A 315 16.51 -28.74 -22.82
C GLN A 315 16.62 -27.27 -23.27
N ARG A 316 17.38 -26.98 -24.34
CA ARG A 316 17.59 -25.62 -24.88
C ARG A 316 16.34 -24.79 -25.21
N PRO A 317 15.20 -25.36 -25.68
CA PRO A 317 14.03 -24.54 -26.00
C PRO A 317 13.45 -23.86 -24.76
N ASN A 318 13.40 -24.57 -23.63
CA ASN A 318 12.78 -24.06 -22.40
C ASN A 318 13.66 -23.01 -21.71
N ILE A 319 14.99 -23.20 -21.71
CA ILE A 319 15.92 -22.23 -21.10
C ILE A 319 16.01 -20.92 -21.90
N ASN A 320 15.96 -20.98 -23.24
CA ASN A 320 15.94 -19.77 -24.07
C ASN A 320 14.63 -18.97 -23.87
N ILE A 321 13.50 -19.66 -23.73
CA ILE A 321 12.21 -19.02 -23.40
C ILE A 321 12.29 -18.39 -22.00
N LEU A 322 12.91 -19.05 -21.03
CA LEU A 322 13.12 -18.50 -19.68
C LEU A 322 14.00 -17.25 -19.72
N ILE A 323 15.12 -17.27 -20.45
CA ILE A 323 15.99 -16.10 -20.63
C ILE A 323 15.19 -14.93 -21.20
N MET A 324 14.43 -15.13 -22.28
CA MET A 324 13.62 -14.06 -22.88
C MET A 324 12.56 -13.51 -21.90
N LYS A 325 11.93 -14.37 -21.10
CA LYS A 325 10.96 -13.95 -20.07
C LYS A 325 11.64 -13.12 -18.97
N MET A 326 12.80 -13.57 -18.49
CA MET A 326 13.61 -12.84 -17.50
C MET A 326 14.05 -11.48 -18.03
N GLU A 327 14.57 -11.41 -19.27
CA GLU A 327 14.95 -10.14 -19.91
C GLU A 327 13.76 -9.19 -20.00
N THR A 328 12.61 -9.69 -20.50
CA THR A 328 11.38 -8.90 -20.62
C THR A 328 10.93 -8.35 -19.26
N ARG A 329 11.06 -9.15 -18.20
CA ARG A 329 10.70 -8.75 -16.85
C ARG A 329 11.63 -7.67 -16.30
N GLU A 330 12.93 -7.84 -16.45
CA GLU A 330 13.93 -6.85 -16.03
C GLU A 330 13.72 -5.51 -16.74
N TYR A 331 13.44 -5.52 -18.05
CA TYR A 331 13.05 -4.30 -18.77
C TYR A 331 11.80 -3.65 -18.20
N LYS A 332 10.74 -4.43 -17.89
CA LYS A 332 9.51 -3.91 -17.26
C LYS A 332 9.79 -3.30 -15.89
N LEU A 333 10.60 -3.95 -15.06
CA LEU A 333 10.99 -3.45 -13.73
C LEU A 333 11.82 -2.18 -13.83
N ALA A 334 12.76 -2.08 -14.77
CA ALA A 334 13.54 -0.87 -15.00
C ALA A 334 12.66 0.32 -15.42
N ILE A 335 11.67 0.08 -16.29
CA ILE A 335 10.66 1.09 -16.66
C ILE A 335 9.85 1.50 -15.42
N GLN A 336 9.43 0.55 -14.59
CA GLN A 336 8.69 0.84 -13.36
C GLN A 336 9.52 1.62 -12.33
N LYS A 337 10.79 1.26 -12.10
CA LYS A 337 11.71 2.01 -11.23
C LYS A 337 11.91 3.45 -11.71
N THR A 338 11.95 3.66 -13.03
CA THR A 338 12.01 5.01 -13.62
C THR A 338 10.72 5.80 -13.33
N LYS A 339 9.55 5.15 -13.38
CA LYS A 339 8.27 5.76 -12.96
C LYS A 339 8.25 6.12 -11.46
N THR A 340 8.83 5.29 -10.59
CA THR A 340 8.93 5.57 -9.14
C THR A 340 9.91 6.70 -8.82
N SER A 341 11.05 6.77 -9.51
CA SER A 341 11.97 7.92 -9.45
C SER A 341 11.27 9.22 -9.89
N ASN A 342 10.38 9.12 -10.88
CA ASN A 342 9.51 10.21 -11.30
C ASN A 342 8.46 10.60 -10.24
N ALA A 343 8.18 9.78 -9.20
CA ALA A 343 7.22 10.14 -8.16
C ALA A 343 7.71 11.29 -7.25
N ALA A 344 9.02 11.34 -6.95
CA ALA A 344 9.62 12.46 -6.22
C ALA A 344 9.58 13.75 -7.05
N LYS A 345 9.83 13.64 -8.36
CA LYS A 345 9.68 14.74 -9.31
C LYS A 345 8.21 15.19 -9.42
N LYS A 346 7.27 14.24 -9.56
CA LYS A 346 5.82 14.47 -9.57
C LYS A 346 5.38 15.20 -8.30
N LEU A 347 5.89 14.83 -7.12
CA LEU A 347 5.59 15.55 -5.88
C LEU A 347 6.05 17.01 -5.91
N ASN A 348 7.24 17.29 -6.46
CA ASN A 348 7.71 18.67 -6.62
C ASN A 348 6.85 19.44 -7.64
N ASP A 349 6.54 18.83 -8.79
CA ASP A 349 5.66 19.44 -9.80
C ASP A 349 4.26 19.77 -9.24
N ILE A 350 3.76 18.92 -8.34
CA ILE A 350 2.49 19.11 -7.64
C ILE A 350 2.56 20.23 -6.61
N LYS A 351 3.66 20.37 -5.87
CA LYS A 351 3.87 21.53 -4.98
C LYS A 351 3.95 22.82 -5.78
N VAL A 352 4.66 22.83 -6.90
CA VAL A 352 4.75 23.98 -7.80
C VAL A 352 3.35 24.37 -8.30
N SER A 353 2.54 23.38 -8.72
CA SER A 353 1.15 23.61 -9.15
C SER A 353 0.30 24.22 -8.03
N MET A 354 0.47 23.77 -6.78
CA MET A 354 -0.23 24.35 -5.62
C MET A 354 0.20 25.81 -5.37
N VAL A 355 1.50 26.12 -5.45
CA VAL A 355 2.02 27.49 -5.29
C VAL A 355 1.44 28.44 -6.34
N TYR A 356 1.31 27.99 -7.59
CA TYR A 356 0.66 28.79 -8.64
C TYR A 356 -0.82 29.07 -8.34
N LEU A 357 -1.54 28.12 -7.74
CA LEU A 357 -2.93 28.36 -7.30
C LEU A 357 -3.02 29.32 -6.11
N GLU A 358 -2.09 29.23 -5.16
CA GLU A 358 -1.98 30.19 -4.06
C GLU A 358 -1.71 31.61 -4.60
N TRP A 359 -0.85 31.73 -5.61
CA TRP A 359 -0.61 32.99 -6.30
C TRP A 359 -1.86 33.49 -7.03
N TYR A 360 -2.55 32.62 -7.76
CA TYR A 360 -3.82 32.95 -8.40
C TYR A 360 -4.88 33.42 -7.39
N LYS A 361 -4.94 32.78 -6.21
CA LYS A 361 -5.82 33.20 -5.10
C LYS A 361 -5.45 34.58 -4.57
N LYS A 362 -4.16 34.88 -4.46
CA LYS A 362 -3.68 36.20 -4.03
C LYS A 362 -3.97 37.29 -5.05
N ASP A 363 -3.72 37.07 -6.34
CA ASP A 363 -4.02 38.03 -7.42
C ASP A 363 -5.52 38.35 -7.48
N SER A 364 -6.37 37.32 -7.44
CA SER A 364 -7.82 37.47 -7.46
C SER A 364 -8.39 38.18 -6.24
N LYS A 365 -7.79 37.98 -5.06
CA LYS A 365 -8.11 38.75 -3.85
C LYS A 365 -7.76 40.23 -4.02
N GLY A 366 -6.59 40.55 -4.58
CA GLY A 366 -6.17 41.93 -4.83
C GLY A 366 -7.08 42.71 -5.77
N ARG A 367 -7.93 42.02 -6.55
CA ARG A 367 -8.93 42.62 -7.45
C ARG A 367 -10.33 42.69 -6.84
N GLU A 368 -10.50 42.36 -5.56
CA GLU A 368 -11.79 42.29 -4.86
C GLU A 368 -12.81 41.30 -5.45
N ILE A 369 -12.33 40.28 -6.19
CA ILE A 369 -13.19 39.27 -6.83
C ILE A 369 -13.14 37.94 -6.06
N GLY A 370 -11.95 37.48 -5.73
CA GLY A 370 -11.74 36.14 -5.18
C GLY A 370 -11.59 35.08 -6.27
N TYR A 371 -10.86 34.02 -5.94
CA TYR A 371 -10.41 33.03 -6.94
C TYR A 371 -11.53 32.16 -7.50
N TYR A 372 -12.56 31.87 -6.70
CA TYR A 372 -13.75 31.15 -7.12
C TYR A 372 -14.47 31.89 -8.26
N ASP A 373 -14.85 33.14 -8.01
CA ASP A 373 -15.59 33.99 -8.95
C ASP A 373 -14.75 34.36 -10.18
N MET A 374 -13.45 34.61 -10.00
CA MET A 374 -12.53 34.86 -11.11
C MET A 374 -12.46 33.67 -12.06
N TYR A 375 -12.42 32.45 -11.51
CA TYR A 375 -12.34 31.22 -12.29
C TYR A 375 -13.67 30.92 -13.01
N LYS A 376 -14.79 30.95 -12.27
CA LYS A 376 -16.14 30.71 -12.80
C LYS A 376 -16.42 31.58 -14.03
N ASN A 377 -16.17 32.88 -13.89
CA ASN A 377 -16.50 33.85 -14.92
C ASN A 377 -15.42 34.02 -16.01
N LYS A 378 -14.26 33.36 -15.86
CA LYS A 378 -13.11 33.49 -16.78
C LYS A 378 -12.71 34.95 -17.05
N TRP A 379 -12.80 35.81 -16.03
CA TRP A 379 -12.57 37.26 -16.14
C TRP A 379 -11.10 37.66 -16.33
N ASN A 380 -10.17 36.71 -16.37
CA ASN A 380 -8.75 37.00 -16.53
C ASN A 380 -8.11 36.14 -17.64
N ARG A 381 -7.29 36.77 -18.48
CA ARG A 381 -6.29 36.11 -19.33
C ARG A 381 -4.97 35.95 -18.55
N SER A 382 -5.05 35.49 -17.30
CA SER A 382 -3.88 35.44 -16.42
C SER A 382 -2.78 34.59 -17.07
N ASP A 383 -1.51 35.00 -16.95
CA ASP A 383 -0.37 34.17 -17.38
C ASP A 383 -0.31 32.80 -16.65
N ILE A 384 -1.08 32.66 -15.56
CA ILE A 384 -1.20 31.45 -14.76
C ILE A 384 -2.24 30.52 -15.40
N ASN A 385 -1.77 29.40 -15.96
CA ASN A 385 -2.64 28.37 -16.57
C ASN A 385 -3.33 27.50 -15.50
N VAL A 386 -4.35 28.06 -14.83
CA VAL A 386 -5.09 27.40 -13.74
C VAL A 386 -5.67 26.05 -14.16
N GLU A 387 -6.16 25.93 -15.39
CA GLU A 387 -6.71 24.68 -15.94
C GLU A 387 -5.67 23.55 -15.98
N GLU A 388 -4.44 23.88 -16.40
CA GLU A 388 -3.34 22.92 -16.43
C GLU A 388 -2.94 22.47 -15.02
N PHE A 389 -2.82 23.42 -14.08
CA PHE A 389 -2.50 23.10 -12.69
C PHE A 389 -3.59 22.26 -12.03
N LYS A 390 -4.87 22.61 -12.28
CA LYS A 390 -6.04 21.83 -11.86
C LYS A 390 -5.96 20.40 -12.35
N LYS A 391 -5.73 20.20 -13.65
CA LYS A 391 -5.60 18.86 -14.24
C LYS A 391 -4.45 18.05 -13.62
N LYS A 392 -3.28 18.67 -13.45
CA LYS A 392 -2.10 18.01 -12.83
C LYS A 392 -2.41 17.57 -11.40
N LEU A 393 -3.01 18.45 -10.60
CA LEU A 393 -3.39 18.18 -9.21
C LEU A 393 -4.47 17.11 -9.11
N SER A 394 -5.52 17.19 -9.93
CA SER A 394 -6.60 16.20 -9.96
C SER A 394 -6.08 14.80 -10.28
N ASN A 395 -5.27 14.65 -11.33
CA ASN A 395 -4.69 13.36 -11.69
C ASN A 395 -3.84 12.77 -10.56
N TYR A 396 -2.98 13.59 -9.95
CA TYR A 396 -2.12 13.11 -8.86
C TYR A 396 -2.91 12.64 -7.64
N TRP A 397 -3.92 13.40 -7.21
CA TRP A 397 -4.70 13.04 -6.04
C TRP A 397 -5.69 11.90 -6.31
N GLN A 398 -6.20 11.77 -7.53
CA GLN A 398 -6.96 10.58 -7.93
C GLN A 398 -6.08 9.32 -7.86
N ASP A 399 -4.89 9.34 -8.48
CA ASP A 399 -3.93 8.23 -8.42
C ASP A 399 -3.58 7.89 -6.96
N SER A 400 -3.34 8.92 -6.12
CA SER A 400 -2.94 8.74 -4.72
C SER A 400 -4.06 8.14 -3.86
N VAL A 401 -5.32 8.55 -4.09
CA VAL A 401 -6.49 7.99 -3.40
C VAL A 401 -6.72 6.54 -3.82
N GLU A 402 -6.58 6.24 -5.11
CA GLU A 402 -6.72 4.88 -5.62
C GLU A 402 -5.62 3.95 -5.06
N GLU A 403 -4.37 4.40 -5.01
CA GLU A 403 -3.27 3.67 -4.37
C GLU A 403 -3.59 3.33 -2.92
N VAL A 404 -4.19 4.26 -2.17
CA VAL A 404 -4.59 4.05 -0.78
C VAL A 404 -5.76 3.09 -0.64
N GLU A 405 -6.81 3.21 -1.46
CA GLU A 405 -7.95 2.30 -1.42
C GLU A 405 -7.59 0.84 -1.72
N ASN A 406 -6.51 0.64 -2.49
CA ASN A 406 -6.00 -0.68 -2.83
C ASN A 406 -5.07 -1.26 -1.75
N LYS A 407 -4.78 -0.53 -0.67
CA LYS A 407 -4.09 -1.08 0.51
C LYS A 407 -5.02 -1.99 1.31
N PRO A 408 -4.50 -3.02 2.00
CA PRO A 408 -5.27 -3.82 2.94
C PRO A 408 -5.80 -3.03 4.12
N GLN A 409 -6.90 -3.53 4.65
CA GLN A 409 -7.78 -2.82 5.60
C GLN A 409 -7.12 -2.37 6.91
N LYS A 410 -6.00 -2.98 7.33
CA LYS A 410 -5.41 -2.79 8.68
C LYS A 410 -3.98 -2.24 8.70
N GLU A 411 -3.34 -1.92 7.58
CA GLU A 411 -2.07 -1.19 7.62
C GLU A 411 -2.35 0.25 8.08
N GLY A 412 -2.09 0.52 9.35
CA GLY A 412 -2.55 1.71 10.08
C GLY A 412 -2.45 3.02 9.30
N THR A 413 -3.61 3.70 9.22
CA THR A 413 -3.87 5.03 8.64
C THR A 413 -3.91 5.08 7.12
N ALA A 414 -5.10 5.36 6.55
CA ALA A 414 -5.35 5.57 5.12
C ALA A 414 -4.27 6.48 4.46
N PHE A 415 -3.78 7.48 5.19
CA PHE A 415 -2.57 8.22 4.85
C PHE A 415 -1.71 8.44 6.11
N ARG A 416 -0.37 8.44 5.97
CA ARG A 416 0.47 9.07 7.03
C ARG A 416 -0.05 10.49 7.22
N THR A 417 -0.19 10.97 8.46
CA THR A 417 -0.81 12.28 8.78
C THR A 417 -0.32 13.42 7.87
N ARG A 418 0.96 13.44 7.48
CA ARG A 418 1.53 14.43 6.55
C ARG A 418 0.88 14.44 5.16
N TRP A 419 0.56 13.28 4.60
CA TRP A 419 -0.09 13.15 3.29
C TRP A 419 -1.56 13.54 3.35
N LEU A 420 -2.24 13.21 4.45
CA LEU A 420 -3.62 13.60 4.69
C LEU A 420 -3.78 15.13 4.78
N MET A 421 -2.82 15.81 5.42
CA MET A 421 -2.80 17.28 5.43
C MET A 421 -2.63 17.84 4.02
N GLY A 422 -1.72 17.29 3.20
CA GLY A 422 -1.57 17.69 1.81
C GLY A 422 -2.84 17.48 0.98
N GLY A 423 -3.53 16.36 1.18
CA GLY A 423 -4.78 16.03 0.50
C GLY A 423 -5.92 16.95 0.93
N THR A 424 -5.93 17.34 2.21
CA THR A 424 -6.89 18.30 2.76
C THR A 424 -6.68 19.69 2.17
N THR A 425 -5.44 20.18 2.09
CA THR A 425 -5.12 21.46 1.44
C THR A 425 -5.54 21.42 -0.03
N TYR A 426 -5.24 20.33 -0.74
CA TYR A 426 -5.71 20.15 -2.11
C TYR A 426 -7.24 20.21 -2.22
N ARG A 427 -7.97 19.43 -1.43
CA ARG A 427 -9.44 19.42 -1.43
C ARG A 427 -10.00 20.84 -1.23
N ARG A 428 -9.54 21.54 -0.20
CA ARG A 428 -10.02 22.90 0.15
C ARG A 428 -9.65 23.97 -0.86
N MET A 429 -8.56 23.81 -1.61
CA MET A 429 -8.17 24.72 -2.70
C MET A 429 -8.88 24.39 -4.02
N MET A 430 -9.08 23.11 -4.32
CA MET A 430 -9.45 22.65 -5.66
C MET A 430 -10.92 22.34 -5.86
N GLU A 431 -11.63 21.85 -4.84
CA GLU A 431 -13.05 21.55 -4.95
C GLU A 431 -13.88 22.80 -5.29
N PRO A 432 -13.59 24.00 -4.73
CA PRO A 432 -14.22 25.25 -5.18
C PRO A 432 -14.12 25.51 -6.68
N LEU A 433 -13.00 25.17 -7.32
CA LEU A 433 -12.83 25.34 -8.78
C LEU A 433 -13.60 24.29 -9.59
N HIS A 434 -13.87 23.12 -9.03
CA HIS A 434 -14.77 22.14 -9.67
C HIS A 434 -16.23 22.58 -9.52
N ILE A 435 -16.61 23.11 -8.37
CA ILE A 435 -17.93 23.70 -8.12
C ILE A 435 -18.18 24.88 -9.07
N ALA A 436 -17.19 25.75 -9.25
CA ALA A 436 -17.26 26.90 -10.15
C ALA A 436 -17.59 26.48 -11.59
N GLU A 437 -16.99 25.40 -12.08
CA GLU A 437 -17.31 24.81 -13.38
C GLU A 437 -18.71 24.20 -13.42
N TYR A 438 -19.05 23.41 -12.39
CA TYR A 438 -20.33 22.72 -12.32
C TYR A 438 -21.53 23.69 -12.39
N TYR A 439 -21.46 24.82 -11.69
CA TYR A 439 -22.52 25.84 -11.69
C TYR A 439 -22.33 26.94 -12.75
N LYS A 440 -21.33 26.82 -13.64
CA LYS A 440 -21.13 27.84 -14.69
C LYS A 440 -22.24 27.78 -15.73
N ASP A 441 -22.58 26.58 -16.15
CA ASP A 441 -23.71 26.31 -17.03
C ASP A 441 -24.94 26.24 -16.12
N LYS A 442 -25.85 27.20 -16.24
CA LYS A 442 -26.92 27.52 -15.28
C LYS A 442 -27.93 26.38 -15.00
N ASP A 443 -27.71 25.20 -15.57
CA ASP A 443 -28.51 24.00 -15.36
C ASP A 443 -27.97 23.11 -14.22
N GLY A 444 -26.76 23.38 -13.71
CA GLY A 444 -26.19 22.65 -12.57
C GLY A 444 -26.96 22.89 -11.26
N LYS A 445 -27.33 21.81 -10.55
CA LYS A 445 -27.95 21.82 -9.22
C LYS A 445 -27.50 20.58 -8.44
N ASN A 446 -27.45 20.68 -7.12
CA ASN A 446 -27.12 19.57 -6.22
C ASN A 446 -25.71 18.99 -6.44
N TYR A 447 -24.68 19.84 -6.59
CA TYR A 447 -23.28 19.39 -6.75
C TYR A 447 -22.84 18.30 -5.75
N ARG A 448 -23.39 18.33 -4.53
CA ARG A 448 -23.09 17.36 -3.47
C ARG A 448 -23.37 15.90 -3.87
N GLU A 449 -24.29 15.66 -4.78
CA GLU A 449 -24.65 14.32 -5.29
C GLU A 449 -23.67 13.83 -6.38
N GLU A 450 -22.99 14.77 -7.06
CA GLU A 450 -22.04 14.50 -8.14
C GLU A 450 -20.57 14.70 -7.72
N ARG A 451 -20.31 14.77 -6.41
CA ARG A 451 -18.96 14.99 -5.88
C ARG A 451 -18.01 13.90 -6.35
N LEU A 452 -16.85 14.34 -6.84
CA LEU A 452 -15.80 13.41 -7.25
C LEU A 452 -15.33 12.57 -6.07
N LYS A 453 -15.23 11.25 -6.30
CA LYS A 453 -14.91 10.23 -5.29
C LYS A 453 -13.69 10.57 -4.43
N HIS A 454 -12.63 11.12 -5.03
CA HIS A 454 -11.39 11.42 -4.31
C HIS A 454 -11.57 12.55 -3.28
N PHE A 455 -12.47 13.52 -3.48
CA PHE A 455 -12.77 14.54 -2.48
C PHE A 455 -13.51 13.95 -1.28
N ILE A 456 -14.51 13.10 -1.55
CA ILE A 456 -15.29 12.39 -0.51
C ILE A 456 -14.36 11.56 0.38
N LEU A 457 -13.44 10.80 -0.22
CA LEU A 457 -12.52 9.95 0.53
C LEU A 457 -11.52 10.75 1.36
N LEU A 458 -10.95 11.82 0.81
CA LEU A 458 -10.04 12.69 1.54
C LEU A 458 -10.71 13.38 2.75
N GLU A 459 -11.97 13.78 2.60
CA GLU A 459 -12.77 14.32 3.69
C GLU A 459 -13.08 13.27 4.77
N LYS A 460 -13.53 12.08 4.35
CA LYS A 460 -13.79 10.95 5.25
C LYS A 460 -12.56 10.58 6.07
N TRP A 461 -11.40 10.43 5.42
CA TRP A 461 -10.15 10.06 6.10
C TRP A 461 -9.65 11.14 7.06
N LEU A 462 -9.92 12.42 6.79
CA LEU A 462 -9.61 13.50 7.72
C LEU A 462 -10.42 13.37 9.00
N LYS A 463 -11.74 13.18 8.86
CA LYS A 463 -12.65 13.02 9.99
C LYS A 463 -12.28 11.82 10.88
N GLU A 464 -11.98 10.67 10.27
CA GLU A 464 -11.52 9.48 11.01
C GLU A 464 -10.21 9.72 11.78
N GLU A 465 -9.29 10.53 11.25
CA GLU A 465 -8.05 10.93 11.93
C GLU A 465 -8.31 11.86 13.12
N GLU A 466 -9.19 12.85 12.93
CA GLU A 466 -9.54 13.80 13.99
C GLU A 466 -10.25 13.09 15.15
N GLU A 467 -11.20 12.21 14.85
CA GLU A 467 -11.87 11.35 15.83
C GLU A 467 -10.87 10.47 16.58
N ARG A 468 -9.92 9.84 15.87
CA ARG A 468 -8.87 9.05 16.50
C ARG A 468 -8.00 9.86 17.45
N LYS A 469 -7.56 11.06 17.04
CA LYS A 469 -6.76 11.96 17.88
C LYS A 469 -7.53 12.42 19.11
N VAL A 470 -8.81 12.75 18.97
CA VAL A 470 -9.67 13.12 20.10
C VAL A 470 -9.77 11.95 21.08
N ALA A 471 -10.04 10.74 20.58
CA ALA A 471 -10.10 9.54 21.42
C ALA A 471 -8.76 9.25 22.14
N GLU A 472 -7.62 9.48 21.49
CA GLU A 472 -6.30 9.37 22.12
C GLU A 472 -6.08 10.39 23.25
N ARG A 473 -6.47 11.65 23.04
CA ARG A 473 -6.35 12.72 24.04
C ARG A 473 -7.22 12.44 25.25
N ILE A 474 -8.47 12.02 25.02
CA ILE A 474 -9.40 11.60 26.08
C ILE A 474 -8.81 10.45 26.89
N ARG A 475 -8.22 9.44 26.23
CA ARG A 475 -7.54 8.33 26.92
C ARG A 475 -6.35 8.77 27.79
N ARG A 476 -5.71 9.89 27.45
CA ARG A 476 -4.61 10.49 28.25
C ARG A 476 -5.11 11.44 29.35
N GLY A 477 -6.43 11.60 29.52
CA GLY A 477 -7.01 12.50 30.51
C GLY A 477 -6.89 13.99 30.15
N GLU A 478 -6.65 14.32 28.87
CA GLU A 478 -6.56 15.71 28.42
C GLU A 478 -7.96 16.30 28.19
N THR A 479 -8.16 17.55 28.62
CA THR A 479 -9.34 18.34 28.28
C THR A 479 -9.32 18.72 26.80
N VAL A 480 -10.43 18.46 26.10
CA VAL A 480 -10.67 18.93 24.73
C VAL A 480 -11.43 20.24 24.83
N GLU A 481 -10.75 21.36 24.54
CA GLU A 481 -11.39 22.68 24.54
C GLU A 481 -12.46 22.75 23.44
N GLU A 482 -13.67 23.17 23.81
CA GLU A 482 -14.73 23.46 22.85
C GLU A 482 -14.54 24.85 22.23
N GLY A 483 -14.47 24.92 20.91
CA GLY A 483 -14.40 26.16 20.14
C GLY A 483 -13.11 26.32 19.30
N PRO A 484 -13.05 27.36 18.46
CA PRO A 484 -11.90 27.59 17.58
C PRO A 484 -10.66 27.96 18.39
N SER A 485 -9.53 27.31 18.10
CA SER A 485 -8.26 27.65 18.74
C SER A 485 -7.86 29.10 18.43
N LYS A 486 -7.14 29.75 19.35
CA LYS A 486 -6.56 31.10 19.13
C LYS A 486 -5.72 31.15 17.86
N SER A 487 -4.98 30.08 17.56
CA SER A 487 -4.20 29.94 16.33
C SER A 487 -5.09 29.94 15.08
N LYS A 488 -6.27 29.30 15.11
CA LYS A 488 -7.20 29.30 13.98
C LYS A 488 -7.72 30.71 13.69
N ALA A 489 -8.12 31.44 14.74
CA ALA A 489 -8.58 32.82 14.63
C ALA A 489 -7.50 33.74 14.03
N LEU A 490 -6.27 33.69 14.54
CA LEU A 490 -5.15 34.51 14.06
C LEU A 490 -4.78 34.24 12.59
N ASN A 491 -4.99 33.03 12.10
CA ASN A 491 -4.60 32.61 10.75
C ASN A 491 -5.76 32.63 9.74
N VAL A 492 -6.95 33.10 10.11
CA VAL A 492 -8.16 33.03 9.26
C VAL A 492 -7.99 33.72 7.90
N ALA A 493 -7.19 34.80 7.83
CA ALA A 493 -6.92 35.48 6.56
C ALA A 493 -6.05 34.66 5.59
N SER A 494 -5.20 33.78 6.12
CA SER A 494 -4.29 32.91 5.37
C SER A 494 -4.80 31.48 5.21
N SER A 495 -5.93 31.13 5.84
CA SER A 495 -6.49 29.79 5.80
C SER A 495 -7.29 29.52 4.51
N LEU A 496 -7.73 28.27 4.36
CA LEU A 496 -8.73 27.86 3.37
C LEU A 496 -10.01 27.52 4.12
N THR A 497 -11.16 27.74 3.48
CA THR A 497 -12.47 27.37 4.04
C THR A 497 -12.48 25.89 4.37
N ASP A 498 -12.91 25.54 5.58
CA ASP A 498 -12.85 24.18 6.10
C ASP A 498 -13.74 23.23 5.30
N ASP A 499 -14.96 23.71 5.04
CA ASP A 499 -15.94 23.11 4.14
C ASP A 499 -15.60 23.49 2.69
N SER A 500 -15.05 22.51 1.97
CA SER A 500 -14.69 22.68 0.56
C SER A 500 -15.90 22.74 -0.37
N CYS A 501 -17.11 22.43 0.13
CA CYS A 501 -18.38 22.60 -0.56
C CYS A 501 -19.08 23.93 -0.27
N PHE A 502 -18.49 24.84 0.51
CA PHE A 502 -19.08 26.15 0.84
C PHE A 502 -19.69 26.87 -0.37
N TRP A 503 -18.97 26.92 -1.50
CA TRP A 503 -19.46 27.59 -2.70
C TRP A 503 -20.64 26.90 -3.36
N ALA A 504 -20.81 25.58 -3.20
CA ALA A 504 -22.00 24.89 -3.67
C ALA A 504 -23.23 25.36 -2.87
N HIS A 505 -23.09 25.57 -1.56
CA HIS A 505 -24.16 26.14 -0.74
C HIS A 505 -24.52 27.57 -1.16
N VAL A 506 -23.53 28.40 -1.50
CA VAL A 506 -23.76 29.76 -2.02
C VAL A 506 -24.54 29.73 -3.34
N GLU A 507 -24.18 28.84 -4.26
CA GLU A 507 -24.85 28.72 -5.57
C GLU A 507 -26.29 28.22 -5.43
N GLU A 508 -26.54 27.23 -4.58
CA GLU A 508 -27.91 26.80 -4.27
C GLU A 508 -28.73 27.93 -3.64
N ALA A 509 -28.14 28.71 -2.74
CA ALA A 509 -28.81 29.86 -2.14
C ALA A 509 -29.12 30.96 -3.17
N LEU A 510 -28.22 31.22 -4.13
CA LEU A 510 -28.48 32.12 -5.27
C LEU A 510 -29.62 31.61 -6.15
N ILE A 511 -29.67 30.31 -6.44
CA ILE A 511 -30.76 29.69 -7.20
C ILE A 511 -32.10 29.88 -6.48
N LEU A 512 -32.13 29.69 -5.16
CA LEU A 512 -33.33 29.91 -4.35
C LEU A 512 -33.78 31.38 -4.36
N CYS A 513 -32.85 32.34 -4.27
CA CYS A 513 -33.18 33.77 -4.41
C CYS A 513 -33.79 34.09 -5.79
N ASN A 514 -33.20 33.57 -6.87
CA ASN A 514 -33.72 33.76 -8.22
C ASN A 514 -35.11 33.13 -8.41
N GLN A 515 -35.37 31.97 -7.80
CA GLN A 515 -36.70 31.33 -7.82
C GLN A 515 -37.77 32.16 -7.12
N LEU A 516 -37.40 32.82 -6.01
CA LEU A 516 -38.29 33.72 -5.27
C LEU A 516 -38.58 35.01 -6.04
N GLU A 517 -37.58 35.59 -6.73
CA GLU A 517 -37.77 36.77 -7.58
C GLU A 517 -38.66 36.47 -8.80
N ASN A 518 -38.55 35.27 -9.38
CA ASN A 518 -39.34 34.84 -10.55
C ASN A 518 -40.78 34.38 -10.23
N GLY A 519 -41.20 34.44 -8.96
CA GLY A 519 -42.63 34.42 -8.58
C GLY A 519 -43.31 33.05 -8.55
N GLN A 520 -42.62 31.94 -8.26
CA GLN A 520 -43.29 30.64 -8.01
C GLN A 520 -43.93 30.61 -6.60
N PRO A 521 -45.26 30.78 -6.45
CA PRO A 521 -45.89 31.05 -5.14
C PRO A 521 -45.93 29.83 -4.23
N SER A 522 -46.03 28.63 -4.81
CA SER A 522 -46.14 27.36 -4.09
C SER A 522 -44.85 26.93 -3.37
N LEU A 523 -43.68 27.44 -3.80
CA LEU A 523 -42.37 27.10 -3.22
C LEU A 523 -41.84 28.21 -2.29
N ARG A 524 -42.59 29.31 -2.12
CA ARG A 524 -42.08 30.53 -1.47
C ARG A 524 -41.61 30.30 -0.04
N GLU A 525 -42.43 29.65 0.78
CA GLU A 525 -42.08 29.40 2.18
C GLU A 525 -40.97 28.36 2.33
N GLN A 526 -40.94 27.33 1.47
CA GLN A 526 -39.87 26.34 1.46
C GLN A 526 -38.52 26.96 1.06
N CYS A 527 -38.48 27.81 0.02
CA CYS A 527 -37.27 28.50 -0.41
C CYS A 527 -36.76 29.46 0.67
N LYS A 528 -37.66 30.21 1.33
CA LYS A 528 -37.29 31.08 2.46
C LYS A 528 -36.67 30.28 3.61
N GLN A 529 -37.28 29.15 3.99
CA GLN A 529 -36.76 28.32 5.07
C GLN A 529 -35.34 27.83 4.77
N LYS A 530 -35.08 27.33 3.55
CA LYS A 530 -33.74 26.91 3.12
C LYS A 530 -32.71 28.05 3.11
N LEU A 531 -33.14 29.28 2.82
CA LEU A 531 -32.27 30.46 2.88
C LEU A 531 -31.92 30.84 4.33
N ILE A 532 -32.86 30.69 5.27
CA ILE A 532 -32.60 30.89 6.70
C ILE A 532 -31.62 29.82 7.21
N GLU A 533 -31.81 28.55 6.84
CA GLU A 533 -30.86 27.47 7.16
C GLU A 533 -29.45 27.76 6.62
N PHE A 534 -29.35 28.34 5.42
CA PHE A 534 -28.07 28.76 4.87
C PHE A 534 -27.45 29.93 5.63
N GLU A 535 -28.24 30.92 6.08
CA GLU A 535 -27.76 31.98 6.96
C GLU A 535 -27.20 31.41 8.28
N GLU A 536 -27.92 30.49 8.92
CA GLU A 536 -27.48 29.82 10.15
C GLU A 536 -26.15 29.08 9.96
N TYR A 537 -26.01 28.36 8.85
CA TYR A 537 -24.76 27.72 8.45
C TYR A 537 -23.60 28.73 8.30
N VAL A 538 -23.85 29.89 7.67
CA VAL A 538 -22.84 30.94 7.52
C VAL A 538 -22.44 31.52 8.87
N LEU A 539 -23.39 31.76 9.77
CA LEU A 539 -23.13 32.26 11.12
C LEU A 539 -22.30 31.27 11.95
N ASP A 540 -22.60 29.97 11.87
CA ASP A 540 -21.77 28.95 12.53
C ASP A 540 -20.34 28.91 11.95
N ALA A 541 -20.21 28.96 10.63
CA ALA A 541 -18.91 28.99 9.97
C ALA A 541 -18.06 30.21 10.39
N LEU A 542 -18.68 31.39 10.52
CA LEU A 542 -18.02 32.60 11.00
C LEU A 542 -17.65 32.50 12.49
N LYS A 543 -18.55 31.98 13.33
CA LYS A 543 -18.30 31.77 14.76
C LYS A 543 -17.09 30.86 15.01
N ASN A 544 -16.89 29.87 14.14
CA ASN A 544 -15.85 28.85 14.24
C ASN A 544 -14.57 29.17 13.44
N PHE A 545 -14.45 30.37 12.86
CA PHE A 545 -13.38 30.77 11.94
C PHE A 545 -13.14 29.73 10.82
N ALA A 546 -14.22 29.09 10.36
CA ALA A 546 -14.21 27.97 9.41
C ALA A 546 -14.33 28.43 7.95
N VAL A 547 -14.64 29.71 7.71
CA VAL A 547 -14.74 30.31 6.38
C VAL A 547 -13.75 31.46 6.22
N THR A 548 -13.17 31.63 5.03
CA THR A 548 -12.20 32.69 4.76
C THR A 548 -12.86 34.07 4.63
N PRO A 549 -12.17 35.18 4.95
CA PRO A 549 -12.69 36.54 4.72
C PRO A 549 -12.92 36.86 3.23
N ASP A 550 -12.38 36.04 2.32
CA ASP A 550 -12.53 36.23 0.87
C ASP A 550 -14.00 36.16 0.40
N ILE A 551 -14.92 35.61 1.22
CA ILE A 551 -16.36 35.64 0.93
C ILE A 551 -16.94 37.06 0.98
N PHE A 552 -16.29 38.00 1.67
CA PHE A 552 -16.75 39.39 1.79
C PHE A 552 -16.16 40.31 0.71
N LEU A 553 -15.42 39.75 -0.26
CA LEU A 553 -14.89 40.54 -1.37
C LEU A 553 -16.05 41.10 -2.19
N LYS A 554 -15.90 42.37 -2.60
CA LYS A 554 -16.95 43.20 -3.21
C LYS A 554 -17.68 42.53 -4.37
N TYR A 555 -16.96 41.78 -5.20
CA TYR A 555 -17.48 41.14 -6.41
C TYR A 555 -17.70 39.63 -6.26
N SER A 556 -17.69 39.11 -5.03
CA SER A 556 -17.90 37.68 -4.79
C SER A 556 -19.37 37.26 -4.96
N SER A 557 -19.59 35.99 -5.32
CA SER A 557 -20.92 35.38 -5.38
C SER A 557 -21.65 35.43 -4.04
N PHE A 558 -20.93 35.36 -2.91
CA PHE A 558 -21.54 35.49 -1.58
C PHE A 558 -22.09 36.91 -1.34
N MET A 559 -21.35 37.95 -1.74
CA MET A 559 -21.85 39.33 -1.65
C MET A 559 -23.03 39.57 -2.60
N ALA A 560 -23.05 38.90 -3.75
CA ALA A 560 -24.20 38.92 -4.66
C ALA A 560 -25.43 38.26 -4.02
N TRP A 561 -25.26 37.10 -3.39
CA TRP A 561 -26.32 36.41 -2.63
C TRP A 561 -26.84 37.31 -1.52
N TRP A 562 -25.96 37.88 -0.69
CA TRP A 562 -26.35 38.75 0.41
C TRP A 562 -27.21 39.93 -0.06
N LYS A 563 -26.85 40.56 -1.18
CA LYS A 563 -27.62 41.66 -1.78
C LYS A 563 -29.04 41.25 -2.19
N GLN A 564 -29.24 40.02 -2.67
CA GLN A 564 -30.56 39.51 -3.00
C GLN A 564 -31.32 39.10 -1.75
N TYR A 565 -30.67 38.33 -0.87
CA TYR A 565 -31.26 37.83 0.36
C TYR A 565 -31.74 38.94 1.30
N ASN A 566 -30.95 40.00 1.48
CA ASN A 566 -31.33 41.15 2.32
C ASN A 566 -32.63 41.84 1.87
N LYS A 567 -32.98 41.79 0.59
CA LYS A 567 -34.27 42.30 0.09
C LYS A 567 -35.46 41.41 0.50
N ILE A 568 -35.21 40.13 0.75
CA ILE A 568 -36.22 39.13 1.08
C ILE A 568 -36.52 39.13 2.59
N VAL A 569 -35.49 39.18 3.45
CA VAL A 569 -35.65 39.16 4.92
C VAL A 569 -35.83 40.53 5.57
N GLY A 570 -35.45 41.63 4.90
CA GLY A 570 -35.52 42.99 5.44
C GLY A 570 -34.34 43.35 6.34
N SER A 571 -33.96 44.62 6.37
CA SER A 571 -32.64 45.11 6.81
C SER A 571 -32.33 45.08 8.31
N SER A 572 -33.10 44.40 9.17
CA SER A 572 -32.97 44.59 10.63
C SER A 572 -33.33 43.40 11.53
N THR A 573 -33.59 42.22 10.98
CA THR A 573 -34.13 41.09 11.76
C THR A 573 -33.09 40.03 12.14
N THR A 574 -31.96 39.95 11.43
CA THR A 574 -31.01 38.83 11.61
C THR A 574 -29.62 39.27 12.06
N GLN A 575 -28.87 38.33 12.65
CA GLN A 575 -27.50 38.60 13.12
C GLN A 575 -26.55 38.88 11.95
N LEU A 576 -26.69 38.17 10.83
CA LEU A 576 -25.90 38.44 9.64
C LEU A 576 -26.20 39.84 9.09
N ALA A 577 -27.46 40.28 9.11
CA ALA A 577 -27.83 41.63 8.68
C ALA A 577 -27.11 42.72 9.48
N ARG A 578 -26.96 42.54 10.80
CA ARG A 578 -26.20 43.46 11.65
C ARG A 578 -24.72 43.45 11.29
N ILE A 579 -24.12 42.27 11.15
CA ILE A 579 -22.70 42.13 10.75
C ILE A 579 -22.42 42.86 9.43
N MET A 580 -23.31 42.70 8.46
CA MET A 580 -23.18 43.28 7.12
C MET A 580 -23.44 44.79 7.09
N THR A 581 -24.42 45.28 7.87
CA THR A 581 -24.80 46.70 7.93
C THR A 581 -23.78 47.52 8.73
N ASP A 582 -23.36 47.02 9.89
CA ASP A 582 -22.40 47.68 10.77
C ASP A 582 -20.95 47.57 10.23
N GLY A 583 -20.74 46.69 9.24
CA GLY A 583 -19.44 46.49 8.61
C GLY A 583 -18.42 45.73 9.48
N THR A 584 -18.88 45.06 10.54
CA THR A 584 -18.00 44.36 11.51
C THR A 584 -17.27 43.17 10.89
N TYR A 585 -17.76 42.62 9.77
CA TYR A 585 -17.04 41.59 9.00
C TYR A 585 -15.62 42.02 8.56
N ARG A 586 -15.32 43.32 8.51
CA ARG A 586 -13.98 43.83 8.19
C ARG A 586 -12.95 43.49 9.27
N ASP A 587 -13.36 43.31 10.51
CA ASP A 587 -12.45 42.92 11.60
C ASP A 587 -12.25 41.39 11.67
N TYR A 588 -13.09 40.62 10.97
CA TYR A 588 -12.97 39.16 10.91
C TYR A 588 -11.60 38.70 10.39
N GLU A 589 -11.03 39.40 9.40
CA GLU A 589 -9.70 39.05 8.86
C GLU A 589 -8.58 39.18 9.90
N LYS A 590 -8.79 39.99 10.95
CA LYS A 590 -7.84 40.18 12.06
C LYS A 590 -8.02 39.12 13.16
N GLY A 591 -8.88 38.13 12.94
CA GLY A 591 -9.19 37.09 13.92
C GLY A 591 -10.17 37.53 15.01
N VAL A 592 -10.92 38.61 14.80
CA VAL A 592 -11.95 39.09 15.73
C VAL A 592 -13.25 38.31 15.52
N LYS A 593 -13.88 37.84 16.60
CA LYS A 593 -15.21 37.22 16.51
C LYS A 593 -16.24 38.27 16.15
N VAL A 594 -16.99 38.01 15.08
CA VAL A 594 -18.04 38.91 14.56
C VAL A 594 -19.46 38.40 14.85
N VAL A 595 -19.58 37.14 15.30
CA VAL A 595 -20.83 36.50 15.72
C VAL A 595 -20.83 36.48 17.26
N PHE A 596 -21.93 36.96 17.84
CA PHE A 596 -22.13 37.19 19.27
C PHE A 596 -23.23 36.32 19.85
#